data_AF-A0A961C9P6-F1
#
_entry.id   AF-A0A961C9P6-F1
#
_cell.length_a   1.000
_cell.length_b   1.000
_cell.length_c   1.000
_cell.angle_alpha   90.00
_cell.angle_beta   90.00
_cell.angle_gamma   90.00
#
_symmetry.space_group_name_H-M   'P 1'
#
loop_
_entity.id
_entity.type
_entity.pdbx_description
1 polymer ?
#
loop_
_entity_poly.entity_id
_entity_poly.type
_entity_poly.pdbx_seq_one_letter_code
_entity_poly.pdbx_strand_id
1 'polypeptide(L)' 'MSVFVEIPYEGELPEIVGSDWCAETFGITTAAVGAAIRDGRLPAERLRSVWVIKPKDALLLWGHRLRRAKETV' A
#
# COMPACT_ATOMS: atom_id res chain seq x y z
N MET A 1 -1.30 -13.91 18.43
CA MET A 1 -2.52 -13.10 18.27
C MET A 1 -2.47 -12.51 16.88
N SER A 2 -3.07 -13.17 15.89
CA SER A 2 -2.99 -12.77 14.48
C SER A 2 -3.97 -11.62 14.24
N VAL A 3 -3.46 -10.45 13.87
CA VAL A 3 -4.30 -9.29 13.52
C VAL A 3 -4.68 -9.41 12.06
N PHE A 4 -5.95 -9.65 11.78
CA PHE A 4 -6.50 -9.63 10.43
C PHE A 4 -6.69 -8.17 10.03
N VAL A 5 -5.91 -7.72 9.05
CA VAL A 5 -6.09 -6.39 8.45
C VAL A 5 -6.98 -6.57 7.23
N GLU A 6 -8.22 -6.12 7.33
CA GLU A 6 -9.15 -6.13 6.20
C GLU A 6 -8.76 -5.01 5.24
N ILE A 7 -8.11 -5.40 4.15
CA ILE A 7 -7.85 -4.54 2.99
C ILE A 7 -9.16 -4.52 2.20
N PRO A 8 -9.69 -3.36 1.78
CA PRO A 8 -10.95 -3.25 1.05
C PRO A 8 -10.80 -3.79 -0.39
N TYR A 9 -10.64 -5.11 -0.50
CA TYR A 9 -10.54 -5.83 -1.75
C TYR A 9 -11.27 -7.16 -1.60
N GLU A 10 -12.34 -7.34 -2.38
CA GLU A 10 -13.06 -8.62 -2.46
C GLU A 10 -12.26 -9.58 -3.36
N GLY A 11 -11.19 -10.20 -2.84
CA GLY A 11 -10.39 -11.17 -3.59
C GLY A 11 -9.00 -11.47 -3.02
N GLU A 12 -8.20 -12.26 -3.75
CA GLU A 12 -6.76 -12.43 -3.46
C GLU A 12 -6.02 -11.11 -3.72
N LEU A 13 -5.05 -10.76 -2.85
CA LEU A 13 -4.25 -9.56 -3.06
C LEU A 13 -3.54 -9.63 -4.41
N PRO A 14 -3.67 -8.59 -5.26
CA PRO A 14 -2.94 -8.54 -6.52
C PRO A 14 -1.44 -8.68 -6.30
N GLU A 15 -0.76 -9.40 -7.20
CA GLU A 15 0.67 -9.69 -7.06
C GLU A 15 1.53 -8.40 -7.07
N ILE A 16 1.11 -7.43 -7.90
CA ILE A 16 1.70 -6.10 -8.02
C ILE A 16 0.61 -5.04 -8.17
N VAL A 17 0.84 -3.85 -7.61
CA VAL A 17 -0.07 -2.71 -7.63
C VAL A 17 0.65 -1.42 -8.00
N GLY A 18 -0.11 -0.43 -8.47
CA GLY A 18 0.39 0.92 -8.73
C GLY A 18 0.43 1.78 -7.47
N SER A 19 1.10 2.92 -7.59
CA SER A 19 1.19 3.94 -6.53
C SER A 19 -0.15 4.61 -6.20
N ASP A 20 -1.07 4.65 -7.16
CA ASP A 20 -2.47 5.07 -7.02
C ASP A 20 -3.25 4.14 -6.08
N TRP A 21 -3.17 2.83 -6.30
CA TRP A 21 -3.82 1.84 -5.44
C TRP A 21 -3.31 1.93 -3.99
N CYS A 22 -1.99 2.09 -3.80
CA CYS A 22 -1.43 2.27 -2.46
C CYS A 22 -1.93 3.57 -1.81
N ALA A 23 -2.03 4.66 -2.56
CA ALA A 23 -2.52 5.93 -2.04
C ALA A 23 -3.96 5.80 -1.50
N GLU A 24 -4.84 5.21 -2.30
CA GLU A 24 -6.24 4.96 -1.94
C GLU A 24 -6.36 4.00 -0.76
N THR A 25 -5.69 2.85 -0.84
CA THR A 25 -5.80 1.77 0.16
C THR A 25 -5.33 2.23 1.54
N PHE A 26 -4.21 2.94 1.62
CA PHE A 26 -3.60 3.32 2.91
C PHE A 26 -3.96 4.74 3.37
N GLY A 27 -4.83 5.45 2.63
CA GLY A 27 -5.22 6.82 2.94
C GLY A 27 -4.01 7.77 2.99
N ILE A 28 -3.17 7.71 1.95
CA ILE A 28 -2.00 8.57 1.76
C ILE A 28 -2.00 9.19 0.36
N THR A 29 -1.10 10.12 0.08
CA THR A 29 -0.98 10.71 -1.25
C THR A 29 -0.06 9.87 -2.14
N THR A 30 -0.30 9.91 -3.46
CA THR A 30 0.62 9.32 -4.46
C THR A 30 2.02 9.91 -4.37
N ALA A 31 2.14 11.18 -3.98
CA ALA A 31 3.42 11.83 -3.70
C ALA A 31 4.16 11.20 -2.50
N ALA A 32 3.45 10.85 -1.43
CA ALA A 32 4.02 10.14 -0.29
C ALA A 32 4.49 8.73 -0.68
N VAL A 33 3.74 8.04 -1.55
CA VAL A 33 4.17 6.75 -2.11
C VAL A 33 5.44 6.91 -2.94
N GLY A 34 5.47 7.89 -3.84
CA GLY A 34 6.66 8.19 -4.65
C GLY A 34 7.88 8.61 -3.83
N ALA A 35 7.69 9.35 -2.74
CA ALA A 35 8.76 9.69 -1.80
C ALA A 35 9.30 8.44 -1.10
N ALA A 36 8.42 7.55 -0.62
CA ALA A 36 8.85 6.30 0.02
C ALA A 36 9.64 5.38 -0.92
N ILE A 37 9.27 5.34 -2.20
CA ILE A 37 10.04 4.62 -3.24
C ILE A 37 11.41 5.27 -3.44
N ARG A 38 11.44 6.60 -3.61
CA ARG A 38 12.70 7.34 -3.85
C ARG A 38 13.67 7.22 -2.68
N ASP A 39 13.15 7.23 -1.46
CA ASP A 39 13.93 7.12 -0.23
C ASP A 39 14.34 5.66 0.08
N GLY A 40 13.94 4.69 -0.75
CA GLY A 40 14.24 3.27 -0.57
C GLY A 40 13.48 2.59 0.57
N ARG A 41 12.47 3.25 1.14
CA ARG A 41 11.65 2.73 2.24
C ARG A 41 10.56 1.78 1.76
N LEU A 42 10.14 1.93 0.51
CA LEU A 42 9.19 1.05 -0.15
C LEU A 42 9.87 0.39 -1.37
N PRO A 43 10.10 -0.93 -1.34
CA PRO A 43 10.51 -1.68 -2.51
C PRO A 43 9.49 -1.51 -3.64
N ALA A 44 9.97 -1.06 -4.80
CA ALA A 44 9.18 -0.98 -6.01
C ALA A 44 10.05 -1.38 -7.21
N GLU A 45 9.42 -2.02 -8.18
CA GLU A 45 10.03 -2.40 -9.44
C GLU A 45 9.54 -1.44 -10.53
N ARG A 46 10.38 -1.17 -11.52
CA ARG A 46 10.01 -0.29 -12.63
C ARG A 46 9.57 -1.14 -13.81
N LEU A 47 8.26 -1.19 -14.06
CA LEU A 47 7.70 -1.84 -15.23
C LEU A 47 7.47 -0.78 -16.32
N ARG A 48 8.41 -0.71 -17.27
CA ARG A 48 8.46 0.33 -18.32
C ARG A 48 8.51 1.75 -17.71
N SER A 49 7.41 2.49 -17.80
CA SER A 49 7.29 3.87 -17.31
C SER A 49 6.58 3.98 -15.95
N VAL A 50 6.14 2.85 -15.37
CA VAL A 50 5.32 2.84 -14.15
C VAL A 50 6.06 2.12 -13.03
N TRP A 51 5.92 2.62 -11.80
CA TRP A 51 6.38 1.93 -10.60
C TRP A 51 5.31 0.94 -10.13
N VAL A 52 5.71 -0.31 -9.95
CA VAL A 52 4.87 -1.37 -9.42
C VAL A 52 5.40 -1.80 -8.06
N ILE A 53 4.47 -2.01 -7.13
CA ILE A 53 4.74 -2.24 -5.71
C ILE A 53 4.09 -3.57 -5.34
N LYS A 54 4.72 -4.35 -4.46
CA LYS A 54 4.04 -5.53 -3.89
C LYS A 54 3.17 -5.06 -2.71
N PRO A 55 1.87 -5.39 -2.66
CA PRO A 55 1.00 -4.97 -1.56
C PRO A 55 1.52 -5.37 -0.17
N LYS A 56 2.22 -6.50 -0.07
CA LYS A 56 2.85 -6.98 1.17
C LYS A 56 3.87 -5.98 1.72
N ASP A 57 4.67 -5.36 0.86
CA ASP A 57 5.68 -4.39 1.27
C ASP A 57 5.02 -3.07 1.72
N ALA A 58 3.97 -2.64 1.00
CA ALA A 58 3.18 -1.48 1.39
C ALA A 58 2.44 -1.69 2.73
N LEU A 59 1.96 -2.92 2.99
CA LEU A 59 1.36 -3.31 4.29
C LEU A 59 2.35 -3.25 5.44
N LEU A 60 3.60 -3.66 5.23
CA LEU A 60 4.64 -3.55 6.26
C LEU A 60 4.92 -2.09 6.62
N LEU A 61 4.86 -1.19 5.63
CA LEU A 61 5.13 0.23 5.84
C LEU A 61 3.93 0.98 6.43
N TRP A 62 2.72 0.75 5.92
CA TRP A 62 1.52 1.54 6.22
C TRP A 62 0.35 0.75 6.79
N GLY A 63 0.50 -0.54 7.09
CA GLY A 63 -0.57 -1.36 7.68
C GLY A 63 -1.13 -0.81 9.00
N HIS A 64 -0.34 -0.03 9.74
CA HIS A 64 -0.78 0.69 10.94
C HIS A 64 -1.84 1.76 10.65
N ARG A 65 -1.94 2.27 9.41
CA ARG A 65 -2.92 3.27 8.99
C ARG A 65 -4.29 2.66 8.70
N LEU A 66 -4.32 1.40 8.24
CA LEU A 66 -5.57 0.69 7.95
C LEU A 66 -6.46 0.54 9.19
N ARG A 67 -5.86 0.41 10.38
CA ARG A 67 -6.61 0.30 11.64
C ARG A 67 -7.38 1.58 12.00
N ARG A 68 -6.88 2.75 11.61
CA ARG A 68 -7.55 4.04 11.88
C ARG A 68 -8.77 4.29 10.99
N ALA A 69 -8.88 3.60 9.85
CA ALA A 69 -10.03 3.75 8.95
C ALA A 69 -11.29 3.01 9.45
N LYS A 70 -11.16 2.07 10.40
CA LYS A 70 -12.27 1.23 10.90
C LYS A 70 -12.86 1.63 12.25
N GLU A 71 -12.37 2.67 12.92
CA GLU A 71 -12.88 3.13 14.23
C GLU A 71 -13.77 4.38 14.12
N THR A 72 -14.51 4.55 13.02
CA THR A 72 -15.49 5.65 12.91
C THR A 72 -16.78 5.14 12.26
N VAL A 73 -17.51 4.30 13.00
CA VAL A 73 -18.97 4.13 12.88
C VAL A 73 -19.53 3.90 14.27
#